data_AF-A0A6L7U5A6-F1
#
_entry.id   AF-A0A6L7U5A6-F1
#
_cell.length_a   1.000
_cell.length_b   1.000
_cell.length_c   1.000
_cell.angle_alpha   90.00
_cell.angle_beta   90.00
_cell.angle_gamma   90.00
#
_symmetry.space_group_name_H-M   'P 1'
#
loop_
_entity.id
_entity.type
_entity.pdbx_description
1 polymer ?
#
loop_
_entity_poly.entity_id
_entity_poly.type
_entity_poly.pdbx_seq_one_letter_code
_entity_poly.pdbx_strand_id
1 'polypeptide(L)'
;MRLGLIGQVRRVWVPPKVAVRQAVQYSRVYTYVAVAIDPLTGRLWWAWQENMKGAEMARIWGAWAEDPAIDGWVWDGAGGHQGEDMQAVDAPRVVQPPYAPELNPVERFFRELRRAVEGRVYPTLRAKQEALEPVLKAWQADPERVKRLCSWKWIRKALKNLSNDPSAAPTSPLA
;
A
#
# COMPACT_ATOMS: atom_id res chain seq x y z
N MET A 1 4.08 -3.93 0.84
CA MET A 1 3.90 -5.27 0.22
C MET A 1 5.24 -5.90 -0.13
N ARG A 2 5.46 -7.18 0.23
CA ARG A 2 6.64 -7.97 -0.18
C ARG A 2 6.56 -8.39 -1.65
N LEU A 3 7.64 -8.18 -2.40
CA LEU A 3 7.86 -8.70 -3.75
C LEU A 3 9.02 -9.68 -3.75
N GLY A 4 8.70 -10.97 -3.94
CA GLY A 4 9.70 -12.04 -4.00
C GLY A 4 9.84 -12.68 -5.37
N LEU A 5 10.90 -13.47 -5.51
CA LEU A 5 11.11 -14.40 -6.61
C LEU A 5 10.60 -15.82 -6.30
N ILE A 6 9.90 -16.01 -5.19
CA ILE A 6 8.95 -17.13 -5.07
C ILE A 6 7.69 -16.73 -5.82
N GLY A 7 7.53 -17.31 -7.01
CA GLY A 7 6.41 -17.07 -7.92
C GLY A 7 5.12 -17.71 -7.42
N GLN A 8 4.01 -17.22 -7.95
CA GLN A 8 2.69 -17.83 -7.84
C GLN A 8 2.17 -18.08 -9.24
N VAL A 9 1.51 -19.22 -9.46
CA VAL A 9 0.74 -19.45 -10.68
C VAL A 9 -0.55 -18.65 -10.65
N ARG A 10 -1.13 -18.43 -11.81
CA ARG A 10 -2.45 -17.79 -11.98
C ARG A 10 -3.37 -18.75 -12.72
N ARG A 11 -4.67 -18.64 -12.46
CA ARG A 11 -5.67 -19.35 -13.24
C ARG A 11 -5.61 -18.87 -14.69
N VAL A 12 -5.50 -19.82 -15.62
CA VAL A 12 -5.46 -19.58 -17.07
C VAL A 12 -6.51 -20.47 -17.74
N TRP A 13 -7.06 -19.98 -18.85
CA TRP A 13 -7.94 -20.77 -19.70
C TRP A 13 -7.11 -21.48 -20.77
N VAL A 14 -7.38 -22.75 -20.98
CA VAL A 14 -6.80 -23.56 -22.06
C VAL A 14 -7.92 -24.31 -22.78
N PRO A 15 -7.75 -24.64 -24.07
CA PRO A 15 -8.73 -25.47 -24.78
C PRO A 15 -8.95 -26.83 -24.10
N PRO A 16 -10.10 -27.48 -24.34
CA PRO A 16 -10.34 -28.84 -23.86
C PRO A 16 -9.21 -29.78 -24.25
N LYS A 17 -8.87 -30.72 -23.36
CA LYS A 17 -7.80 -31.73 -23.55
C LYS A 17 -6.38 -31.16 -23.63
N VAL A 18 -6.17 -29.89 -23.31
CA VAL A 18 -4.82 -29.29 -23.17
C VAL A 18 -4.44 -29.23 -21.69
N ALA A 19 -3.28 -29.78 -21.33
CA ALA A 19 -2.75 -29.68 -19.98
C ALA A 19 -2.16 -28.28 -19.70
N VAL A 20 -2.51 -27.68 -18.58
CA VAL A 20 -1.91 -26.42 -18.13
C VAL A 20 -0.50 -26.69 -17.60
N ARG A 21 0.50 -25.99 -18.15
CA ARG A 21 1.86 -25.96 -17.62
C ARG A 21 2.27 -24.51 -17.41
N GLN A 22 2.72 -24.19 -16.20
CA GLN A 22 3.14 -22.83 -15.84
C GLN A 22 4.49 -22.90 -15.13
N ALA A 23 5.39 -22.00 -15.53
CA ALA A 23 6.67 -21.85 -14.85
C ALA A 23 6.44 -21.24 -13.46
N VAL A 24 7.10 -21.82 -12.45
CA VAL A 24 7.14 -21.29 -11.09
C VAL A 24 8.58 -20.99 -10.74
N GLN A 25 8.83 -19.76 -10.31
CA GLN A 25 10.12 -19.37 -9.80
C GLN A 25 10.21 -19.70 -8.30
N TYR A 26 11.36 -20.21 -7.85
CA TYR A 26 11.58 -20.58 -6.46
C TYR A 26 12.93 -20.07 -5.95
N SER A 27 13.06 -18.74 -5.84
CA SER A 27 14.25 -18.09 -5.25
C SER A 27 13.86 -17.26 -4.03
N ARG A 28 14.58 -17.45 -2.92
CA ARG A 28 14.30 -16.84 -1.60
C ARG A 28 14.87 -15.43 -1.46
N VAL A 29 14.71 -14.62 -2.49
CA VAL A 29 15.08 -13.19 -2.47
C VAL A 29 13.84 -12.33 -2.59
N TYR A 30 13.83 -11.21 -1.87
CA TYR A 30 12.68 -10.33 -1.74
C TYR A 30 13.12 -8.86 -1.68
N THR A 31 12.27 -7.99 -2.17
CA THR A 31 12.24 -6.55 -1.90
C THR A 31 10.83 -6.20 -1.45
N TYR A 32 10.57 -4.94 -1.13
CA TYR A 32 9.26 -4.49 -0.71
C TYR A 32 8.93 -3.15 -1.36
N VAL A 33 7.63 -2.91 -1.54
CA VAL A 33 7.10 -1.60 -1.92
C VAL A 33 6.24 -1.09 -0.78
N ALA A 34 6.60 0.08 -0.24
CA ALA A 34 5.75 0.85 0.65
C ALA A 34 4.74 1.63 -0.21
N VAL A 35 3.49 1.73 0.24
CA VAL A 35 2.44 2.47 -0.48
C VAL A 35 1.60 3.21 0.54
N ALA A 36 1.36 4.50 0.29
CA ALA A 36 0.34 5.28 0.95
C ALA A 36 -0.71 5.72 -0.08
N ILE A 37 -1.96 5.78 0.36
CA ILE A 37 -3.10 6.20 -0.48
C ILE A 37 -3.96 7.12 0.37
N ASP A 38 -4.30 8.28 -0.17
CA ASP A 38 -5.42 9.07 0.32
C ASP A 38 -6.69 8.60 -0.43
N PRO A 39 -7.62 7.91 0.24
CA PRO A 39 -8.83 7.42 -0.40
C PRO A 39 -9.77 8.54 -0.81
N LEU A 40 -9.68 9.76 -0.30
CA LEU A 40 -10.57 10.85 -0.68
C LEU A 40 -10.15 11.49 -1.99
N THR A 41 -8.88 11.90 -2.07
CA THR A 41 -8.35 12.58 -3.26
C THR A 41 -7.89 11.61 -4.34
N GLY A 42 -7.61 10.35 -3.97
CA GLY A 42 -7.01 9.37 -4.86
C GLY A 42 -5.51 9.55 -5.05
N ARG A 43 -4.87 10.43 -4.26
CA ARG A 43 -3.41 10.56 -4.26
C ARG A 43 -2.76 9.28 -3.79
N LEU A 44 -1.61 8.99 -4.37
CA LEU A 44 -0.88 7.75 -4.17
C LEU A 44 0.61 8.05 -4.12
N TRP A 45 1.27 7.48 -3.12
CA TRP A 45 2.72 7.51 -2.93
C TRP A 45 3.25 6.09 -2.88
N TRP A 46 4.44 5.86 -3.41
CA TRP A 46 5.16 4.60 -3.23
C TRP A 46 6.66 4.83 -3.10
N ALA A 47 7.31 3.89 -2.43
CA ALA A 47 8.76 3.85 -2.32
C ALA A 47 9.21 2.39 -2.30
N TRP A 48 10.34 2.12 -2.94
CA TRP A 48 11.03 0.84 -2.81
C TRP A 48 11.80 0.83 -1.50
N GLN A 49 11.78 -0.33 -0.83
CA GLN A 49 12.48 -0.54 0.42
C GLN A 49 13.15 -1.91 0.40
N GLU A 50 14.38 -1.96 0.87
CA GLU A 50 15.20 -3.17 0.81
C GLU A 50 14.79 -4.20 1.88
N ASN A 51 14.31 -3.71 3.03
CA ASN A 51 13.93 -4.52 4.18
C ASN A 51 12.80 -3.86 4.97
N MET A 52 12.35 -4.52 6.05
CA MET A 52 11.26 -4.06 6.92
C MET A 52 11.74 -3.55 8.28
N LYS A 53 13.01 -3.12 8.38
CA LYS A 53 13.55 -2.55 9.62
C LYS A 53 13.00 -1.15 9.84
N GLY A 54 12.87 -0.76 11.12
CA GLY A 54 12.37 0.55 11.55
C GLY A 54 13.02 1.70 10.80
N ALA A 55 14.35 1.78 10.81
CA ALA A 55 15.11 2.82 10.12
C ALA A 55 14.75 3.01 8.63
N GLU A 56 14.54 1.94 7.86
CA GLU A 56 14.20 2.05 6.44
C GLU A 56 12.75 2.54 6.25
N MET A 57 11.84 2.12 7.13
CA MET A 57 10.48 2.67 7.14
C MET A 57 10.49 4.13 7.60
N ALA A 58 11.18 4.48 8.68
CA ALA A 58 11.29 5.86 9.16
C ALA A 58 11.85 6.80 8.10
N ARG A 59 12.84 6.35 7.29
CA ARG A 59 13.35 7.11 6.14
C ARG A 59 12.25 7.46 5.13
N ILE A 60 11.40 6.49 4.78
CA ILE A 60 10.32 6.69 3.79
C ILE A 60 9.20 7.55 4.37
N TRP A 61 8.74 7.23 5.58
CA TRP A 61 7.65 7.95 6.23
C TRP A 61 8.04 9.37 6.64
N GLY A 62 9.29 9.58 7.07
CA GLY A 62 9.83 10.91 7.33
C GLY A 62 9.82 11.78 6.08
N ALA A 63 10.31 11.25 4.96
CA ALA A 63 10.25 11.96 3.68
C ALA A 63 8.81 12.23 3.22
N TRP A 64 7.86 11.36 3.53
CA TRP A 64 6.45 11.59 3.21
C TRP A 64 5.75 12.53 4.19
N ALA A 65 6.18 12.61 5.44
CA ALA A 65 5.64 13.55 6.42
C ALA A 65 5.96 15.02 6.08
N GLU A 66 7.00 15.25 5.27
CA GLU A 66 7.31 16.56 4.70
C GLU A 66 6.37 16.97 3.54
N ASP A 67 5.59 16.02 2.99
CA ASP A 67 4.62 16.33 1.94
C ASP A 67 3.39 17.02 2.54
N PRO A 68 3.08 18.28 2.18
CA PRO A 68 1.94 19.01 2.73
C PRO A 68 0.58 18.40 2.36
N ALA A 69 0.56 17.38 1.48
CA ALA A 69 -0.62 16.59 1.18
C ALA A 69 -0.96 15.51 2.21
N ILE A 70 -0.09 15.27 3.20
CA ILE A 70 -0.23 14.18 4.17
C ILE A 70 -0.41 14.76 5.57
N ASP A 71 -1.66 14.77 6.03
CA ASP A 71 -2.03 15.28 7.36
C ASP A 71 -1.83 14.26 8.49
N GLY A 72 -1.62 12.98 8.14
CA GLY A 72 -1.46 11.90 9.12
C GLY A 72 -1.57 10.50 8.52
N TRP A 73 -1.41 9.50 9.39
CA TRP A 73 -1.25 8.10 9.00
C TRP A 73 -2.36 7.21 9.54
N VAL A 74 -2.82 6.27 8.71
CA VAL A 74 -3.63 5.13 9.11
C VAL A 74 -2.90 3.86 8.70
N TRP A 75 -2.51 3.02 9.66
CA TRP A 75 -1.73 1.80 9.40
C TRP A 75 -2.11 0.65 10.32
N ASP A 76 -1.61 -0.55 10.02
CA ASP A 76 -1.78 -1.70 10.91
C ASP A 76 -0.85 -1.64 12.13
N GLY A 77 -1.17 -2.45 13.15
CA GLY A 77 -0.35 -2.59 14.35
C GLY A 77 0.86 -3.50 14.18
N ALA A 78 1.44 -3.64 12.99
CA ALA A 78 2.63 -4.46 12.80
C ALA A 78 3.80 -3.93 13.66
N GLY A 79 4.61 -4.83 14.24
CA GLY A 79 5.71 -4.42 15.14
C GLY A 79 6.70 -3.43 14.52
N GLY A 80 6.84 -3.44 13.18
CA GLY A 80 7.61 -2.45 12.45
C GLY A 80 7.11 -1.01 12.60
N HIS A 81 5.81 -0.80 12.73
CA HIS A 81 5.18 0.50 12.95
C HIS A 81 5.23 0.97 14.42
N GLN A 82 5.65 0.10 15.35
CA GLN A 82 5.67 0.37 16.79
C GLN A 82 7.06 0.67 17.35
N GLY A 83 8.11 0.49 16.54
CA GLY A 83 9.50 0.72 16.95
C GLY A 83 9.84 2.19 17.19
N GLU A 84 10.90 2.43 17.96
CA GLU A 84 11.39 3.77 18.34
C GLU A 84 11.64 4.68 17.12
N ASP A 85 12.24 4.14 16.06
CA ASP A 85 12.48 4.86 14.80
C ASP A 85 11.19 5.47 14.22
N MET A 86 10.08 4.72 14.32
CA MET A 86 8.79 5.20 13.82
C MET A 86 8.18 6.21 14.78
N GLN A 87 8.38 6.08 16.09
CA GLN A 87 7.89 7.06 17.07
C GLN A 87 8.48 8.44 16.81
N ALA A 88 9.70 8.53 16.28
CA ALA A 88 10.35 9.79 15.93
C ALA A 88 9.75 10.54 14.71
N VAL A 89 8.88 9.91 13.91
CA VAL A 89 8.25 10.57 12.75
C VAL A 89 7.11 11.49 13.21
N ASP A 90 7.30 12.80 13.14
CA ASP A 90 6.31 13.77 13.65
C ASP A 90 5.07 13.90 12.74
N ALA A 91 4.07 13.05 12.98
CA ALA A 91 2.79 13.05 12.28
C ALA A 91 1.71 12.34 13.09
N PRO A 92 0.44 12.80 13.07
CA PRO A 92 -0.70 12.12 13.68
C PRO A 92 -0.88 10.70 13.14
N ARG A 93 -1.27 9.74 13.98
CA ARG A 93 -1.38 8.33 13.59
C ARG A 93 -2.59 7.65 14.21
N VAL A 94 -3.22 6.80 13.43
CA VAL A 94 -4.30 5.91 13.85
C VAL A 94 -3.89 4.48 13.55
N VAL A 95 -3.83 3.66 14.59
CA VAL A 95 -3.54 2.23 14.49
C VAL A 95 -4.83 1.46 14.28
N GLN A 96 -4.86 0.61 13.26
CA GLN A 96 -6.02 -0.24 12.98
C GLN A 96 -6.12 -1.40 13.96
N PRO A 97 -7.35 -1.91 14.21
CA PRO A 97 -7.55 -3.15 14.95
C PRO A 97 -6.75 -4.31 14.35
N PRO A 98 -6.26 -5.25 15.18
CA PRO A 98 -5.53 -6.41 14.70
C PRO A 98 -6.43 -7.28 13.80
N TYR A 99 -5.83 -7.88 12.77
CA TYR A 99 -6.50 -8.80 11.84
C TYR A 99 -7.68 -8.21 11.06
N ALA A 100 -7.71 -6.89 10.84
CA ALA A 100 -8.78 -6.20 10.10
C ALA A 100 -8.31 -5.59 8.74
N PRO A 101 -7.72 -6.38 7.81
CA PRO A 101 -7.22 -5.86 6.53
C PRO A 101 -8.34 -5.28 5.64
N GLU A 102 -9.59 -5.66 5.87
CA GLU A 102 -10.78 -5.09 5.21
C GLU A 102 -11.04 -3.64 5.60
N LEU A 103 -10.35 -3.10 6.60
CA LEU A 103 -10.38 -1.68 6.96
C LEU A 103 -9.27 -0.88 6.29
N ASN A 104 -8.32 -1.54 5.62
CA ASN A 104 -7.17 -0.91 4.97
C ASN A 104 -7.33 -0.83 3.44
N PRO A 105 -7.54 0.37 2.86
CA PRO A 105 -7.65 0.52 1.41
C PRO A 105 -6.38 0.07 0.66
N VAL A 106 -5.20 0.19 1.26
CA VAL A 106 -3.94 -0.22 0.64
C VAL A 106 -3.91 -1.73 0.40
N GLU A 107 -4.54 -2.55 1.25
CA GLU A 107 -4.63 -4.00 1.03
C GLU A 107 -5.43 -4.36 -0.22
N ARG A 108 -6.46 -3.56 -0.55
CA ARG A 108 -7.17 -3.69 -1.83
C ARG A 108 -6.25 -3.33 -3.00
N PHE A 109 -5.49 -2.24 -2.87
CA PHE A 109 -4.56 -1.81 -3.91
C PHE A 109 -3.44 -2.83 -4.15
N PHE A 110 -2.90 -3.44 -3.11
CA PHE A 110 -1.90 -4.52 -3.24
C PHE A 110 -2.41 -5.71 -4.05
N ARG A 111 -3.73 -5.99 -4.07
CA ARG A 111 -4.28 -7.02 -4.97
C ARG A 111 -4.16 -6.64 -6.44
N GLU A 112 -4.27 -5.36 -6.78
CA GLU A 112 -4.06 -4.88 -8.16
C GLU A 112 -2.60 -4.93 -8.56
N LEU A 113 -1.67 -4.59 -7.65
CA LEU A 113 -0.23 -4.76 -7.90
C LEU A 113 0.12 -6.24 -8.13
N ARG A 114 -0.37 -7.13 -7.26
CA ARG A 114 -0.19 -8.58 -7.40
C ARG A 114 -0.73 -9.10 -8.74
N ARG A 115 -1.90 -8.64 -9.19
CA ARG A 115 -2.44 -9.00 -10.52
C ARG A 115 -1.51 -8.63 -11.67
N ALA A 116 -0.74 -7.56 -11.55
CA ALA A 116 0.18 -7.13 -12.60
C ALA A 116 1.48 -7.95 -12.66
N VAL A 117 1.94 -8.50 -11.52
CA VAL A 117 3.27 -9.14 -11.43
C VAL A 117 3.25 -10.63 -11.07
N GLU A 118 2.13 -11.20 -10.63
CA GLU A 118 2.03 -12.64 -10.37
C GLU A 118 1.75 -13.43 -11.66
N GLY A 119 2.12 -14.71 -11.68
CA GLY A 119 2.03 -15.56 -12.87
C GLY A 119 3.14 -15.38 -13.89
N ARG A 120 4.17 -14.60 -13.55
CA ARG A 120 5.35 -14.31 -14.39
C ARG A 120 6.62 -14.67 -13.64
N VAL A 121 7.65 -15.07 -14.38
CA VAL A 121 9.01 -15.31 -13.89
C VAL A 121 9.86 -14.08 -14.17
N TYR A 122 10.72 -13.71 -13.23
CA TYR A 122 11.61 -12.56 -13.37
C TYR A 122 13.05 -12.97 -13.13
N PRO A 123 14.02 -12.56 -13.96
CA PRO A 123 15.42 -12.93 -13.77
C PRO A 123 16.00 -12.35 -12.48
N THR A 124 15.54 -11.17 -12.05
CA THR A 124 16.03 -10.47 -10.86
C THR A 124 14.89 -9.75 -10.13
N LEU A 125 15.13 -9.34 -8.88
CA LEU A 125 14.21 -8.44 -8.16
C LEU A 125 14.03 -7.13 -8.91
N ARG A 126 15.12 -6.56 -9.44
CA ARG A 126 15.11 -5.33 -10.24
C ARG A 126 14.19 -5.45 -11.45
N ALA A 127 14.25 -6.55 -12.20
CA ALA A 127 13.34 -6.77 -13.33
C ALA A 127 11.86 -6.81 -12.90
N LYS A 128 11.58 -7.33 -11.70
CA LYS A 128 10.22 -7.34 -11.13
C LYS A 128 9.78 -5.95 -10.66
N GLN A 129 10.69 -5.14 -10.12
CA GLN A 129 10.45 -3.74 -9.77
C GLN A 129 10.17 -2.92 -11.03
N GLU A 130 11.03 -3.03 -12.06
CA GLU A 130 10.89 -2.36 -13.36
C GLU A 130 9.58 -2.71 -14.06
N ALA A 131 9.07 -3.94 -13.88
CA ALA A 131 7.76 -4.34 -14.40
C ALA A 131 6.58 -3.74 -13.61
N LEU A 132 6.75 -3.44 -12.32
CA LEU A 132 5.71 -2.85 -11.48
C LEU A 132 5.70 -1.32 -11.53
N GLU A 133 6.86 -0.70 -11.74
CA GLU A 133 7.06 0.75 -11.80
C GLU A 133 6.08 1.46 -12.75
N PRO A 134 5.90 1.05 -14.03
CA PRO A 134 4.92 1.68 -14.92
C PRO A 134 3.47 1.47 -14.44
N VAL A 135 3.18 0.37 -13.75
CA VAL A 135 1.85 0.12 -13.18
C VAL A 135 1.57 1.12 -12.05
N LEU A 136 2.53 1.33 -11.15
CA LEU A 136 2.44 2.30 -10.07
C LEU A 136 2.24 3.72 -10.61
N LYS A 137 3.05 4.13 -11.60
CA LYS A 137 2.92 5.43 -12.27
C LYS A 137 1.56 5.61 -12.94
N ALA A 138 1.05 4.59 -13.62
CA ALA A 138 -0.27 4.63 -14.23
C ALA A 138 -1.41 4.77 -13.20
N TRP A 139 -1.26 4.19 -12.00
CA TRP A 139 -2.23 4.38 -10.92
C TRP A 139 -2.13 5.77 -10.29
N GLN A 140 -0.93 6.29 -10.07
CA GLN A 140 -0.74 7.65 -9.55
C GLN A 140 -1.27 8.72 -10.51
N ALA A 141 -1.13 8.51 -11.82
CA ALA A 141 -1.64 9.42 -12.83
C ALA A 141 -3.18 9.39 -13.01
N ASP A 142 -3.89 8.45 -12.36
CA ASP A 142 -5.36 8.33 -12.43
C ASP A 142 -5.98 8.28 -11.02
N PRO A 143 -6.10 9.44 -10.34
CA PRO A 143 -6.69 9.53 -9.00
C PRO A 143 -8.13 9.02 -8.95
N GLU A 144 -8.91 9.19 -10.02
CA GLU A 144 -10.29 8.70 -10.07
C GLU A 144 -10.35 7.17 -10.05
N ARG A 145 -9.39 6.49 -10.68
CA ARG A 145 -9.27 5.04 -10.57
C ARG A 145 -8.88 4.60 -9.17
N VAL A 146 -7.96 5.30 -8.50
CA VAL A 146 -7.62 5.04 -7.10
C VAL A 146 -8.86 5.19 -6.22
N LYS A 147 -9.64 6.27 -6.40
CA LYS A 147 -10.89 6.51 -5.67
C LYS A 147 -11.93 5.41 -5.89
N ARG A 148 -12.13 4.98 -7.14
CA ARG A 148 -13.03 3.86 -7.45
C ARG A 148 -12.65 2.57 -6.70
N LEU A 149 -11.36 2.36 -6.45
CA LEU A 149 -10.86 1.18 -5.76
C LEU A 149 -10.92 1.30 -4.23
N CYS A 150 -10.53 2.47 -3.70
CA CYS A 150 -10.18 2.67 -2.30
C CYS A 150 -11.17 3.53 -1.52
N SER A 151 -11.94 4.41 -2.16
CA SER A 151 -12.97 5.22 -1.50
C SER A 151 -14.23 4.38 -1.25
N TRP A 152 -14.24 3.53 -0.24
CA TRP A 152 -15.44 2.73 0.03
C TRP A 152 -16.59 3.60 0.55
N LYS A 153 -17.83 3.13 0.34
CA LYS A 153 -19.04 3.88 0.72
C LYS A 153 -19.04 4.27 2.20
N TRP A 154 -18.58 3.37 3.08
CA TRP A 154 -18.55 3.61 4.52
C TRP A 154 -17.48 4.65 4.91
N ILE A 155 -16.30 4.66 4.26
CA ILE A 155 -15.25 5.67 4.48
C ILE A 155 -15.80 7.06 4.17
N ARG A 156 -16.40 7.21 2.98
CA ARG A 156 -17.00 8.49 2.55
C ARG A 156 -18.13 8.93 3.48
N LYS A 157 -18.97 7.99 3.94
CA LYS A 157 -20.08 8.29 4.87
C LYS A 157 -19.55 8.75 6.23
N ALA A 158 -18.57 8.06 6.78
CA ALA A 158 -17.96 8.41 8.07
C ALA A 158 -17.36 9.83 8.04
N LEU A 159 -16.60 10.15 6.98
CA LEU A 159 -15.95 11.46 6.83
C LEU A 159 -16.98 12.58 6.65
N LYS A 160 -18.01 12.37 5.82
CA LYS A 160 -19.11 13.34 5.67
C LYS A 160 -19.82 13.60 7.01
N ASN A 161 -20.01 12.56 7.83
CA ASN A 161 -20.65 12.71 9.13
C ASN A 161 -19.77 13.50 10.12
N LEU A 162 -18.45 13.29 10.12
CA LEU A 162 -17.51 14.05 10.95
C LEU A 162 -17.47 15.53 10.55
N SER A 163 -17.46 15.84 9.25
CA SER A 163 -17.49 17.23 8.76
C SER A 163 -18.78 17.97 9.10
N ASN A 164 -19.87 17.24 9.34
CA ASN A 164 -21.17 17.79 9.73
C ASN A 164 -21.37 17.86 11.25
N ASP A 165 -20.42 17.36 12.03
CA ASP A 165 -20.44 17.44 13.50
C ASP A 165 -19.61 18.65 13.96
N PRO A 166 -20.24 19.77 14.35
CA PRO A 166 -19.54 20.97 14.79
C PRO A 166 -18.74 20.76 16.09
N SER A 167 -18.92 19.64 16.80
CA SER A 167 -18.14 19.29 18.00
C SER A 167 -16.83 18.56 17.70
N ALA A 168 -16.61 18.10 16.45
CA ALA A 168 -15.46 17.33 16.01
C ALA A 168 -14.30 18.18 15.46
N ALA A 169 -14.40 19.51 15.48
CA ALA A 169 -13.27 20.37 15.15
C ALA A 169 -12.13 20.10 16.15
N PRO A 170 -10.89 19.84 15.69
CA PRO A 170 -9.79 19.65 16.62
C PRO A 170 -9.67 20.91 17.48
N THR A 171 -9.87 20.77 18.78
CA THR A 171 -9.45 21.77 19.75
C THR A 171 -7.95 21.92 19.56
N SER A 172 -7.55 23.01 18.90
CA SER A 172 -6.17 23.45 18.84
C SER A 172 -5.61 23.38 20.26
N PRO A 173 -4.51 22.64 20.52
CA PRO A 173 -3.86 22.77 21.80
C PRO A 173 -3.38 24.22 21.90
N LEU A 174 -3.95 24.95 22.83
CA LEU A 174 -3.54 26.29 23.21
C LEU A 174 -2.10 26.26 23.73
N ALA A 175 -1.29 27.17 23.19
CA ALA A 175 -0.08 27.82 23.73
C ALA A 175 1.12 26.95 24.13
#